data_AF-A0A366CZ87-F1
#
_entry.id   AF-A0A366CZ87-F1
#
_cell.length_a   1.000
_cell.length_b   1.000
_cell.length_c   1.000
_cell.angle_alpha   90.00
_cell.angle_beta   90.00
_cell.angle_gamma   90.00
#
_symmetry.space_group_name_H-M   'P 1'
#
loop_
_entity.id
_entity.type
_entity.pdbx_description
1 polymer ?
#
loop_
_entity_poly.entity_id
_entity_poly.type
_entity_poly.pdbx_seq_one_letter_code
_entity_poly.pdbx_strand_id
1 'polypeptide(L)'
;MRPQAPYLIAVAGLSSRAGTTTTTVALAHTWPGPETALVVEADPAGGQLADMVGADPYLGSASLARRTALGVPMTGELLGQHVQYLPGGQAFLAAPPGHAPDDPVPAAALLTDLDRGWRGFGAVVFADCGVPEPGAPAHPVIAAADSALFVVRAEHIDPETAAQRVLDLTRRRRPRGLVVIGGSRAYIDAIGFPVVGELPVSRSGARALLTGRRSRQHLIPPARGTITAVEIQLRRYERTGQFDPPHIGQSARHQGRSVRRPRRGEDAPRIYAIDPATVPTPRLRPREPVVVDTTETPASEPVLAVAAEDAGQPAEGDLAAVPEPSPHPEIESTEPAPGPTPADGAPALAVRVFGPTRIFWNAETGESVEITTQLQPRARELVAVLALHPEGLPRQQLIERLWGDRPGTRGSSALANTLSRLRAALGTATGGQVSEVLAEDRTKVRLSSQVGVDYWDFNVAVAQRRHARSDTEQAEAARRIAALATSELASDLTDTWVQSLRESARRTSLNALSWLATRSSTDLDATLGMLETAVENDPYNEAVWHDLLRLHARRGETAALTRTYRLLTRRLSEIGQRPSPETRQLLEQLRRDQK
;
A
#
# COMPACT_ATOMS: atom_id res chain seq x y z
N MET A 1 -10.65 30.13 -4.35
CA MET A 1 -11.76 29.15 -4.20
C MET A 1 -11.36 28.16 -3.11
N ARG A 2 -12.30 27.51 -2.41
CA ARG A 2 -11.97 26.28 -1.67
C ARG A 2 -11.60 25.20 -2.71
N PRO A 3 -10.63 24.30 -2.45
CA PRO A 3 -10.48 23.11 -3.27
C PRO A 3 -11.79 22.31 -3.21
N GLN A 4 -12.21 21.77 -4.35
CA GLN A 4 -13.38 20.91 -4.39
C GLN A 4 -13.00 19.55 -3.78
N ALA A 5 -13.91 18.91 -3.06
CA ALA A 5 -13.70 17.53 -2.66
C ALA A 5 -13.74 16.65 -3.92
N PRO A 6 -12.79 15.71 -4.11
CA PRO A 6 -12.89 14.77 -5.21
C PRO A 6 -14.14 13.90 -5.04
N TYR A 7 -14.72 13.45 -6.15
CA TYR A 7 -15.90 12.57 -6.18
C TYR A 7 -15.50 11.09 -6.22
N LEU A 8 -16.35 10.24 -5.63
CA LEU A 8 -16.37 8.80 -5.91
C LEU A 8 -17.52 8.48 -6.87
N ILE A 9 -17.18 7.94 -8.03
CA ILE A 9 -18.13 7.49 -9.06
C ILE A 9 -18.02 5.96 -9.15
N ALA A 10 -19.04 5.27 -8.67
CA ALA A 10 -19.13 3.81 -8.81
C ALA A 10 -19.70 3.46 -10.19
N VAL A 11 -19.12 2.47 -10.85
CA VAL A 11 -19.56 1.97 -12.17
C VAL A 11 -19.83 0.48 -12.05
N ALA A 12 -21.06 0.04 -12.30
CA ALA A 12 -21.50 -1.35 -12.08
C ALA A 12 -22.26 -1.90 -13.30
N GLY A 13 -21.89 -3.09 -13.77
CA GLY A 13 -22.59 -3.77 -14.88
C GLY A 13 -23.83 -4.50 -14.40
N LEU A 14 -24.90 -4.49 -15.21
CA LEU A 14 -26.13 -5.24 -14.89
C LEU A 14 -26.19 -6.65 -15.51
N SER A 15 -25.20 -7.03 -16.32
CA SER A 15 -25.12 -8.36 -16.93
C SER A 15 -23.68 -8.80 -17.16
N SER A 16 -23.46 -10.12 -17.28
CA SER A 16 -22.17 -10.65 -17.74
C SER A 16 -21.78 -9.99 -19.07
N ARG A 17 -20.52 -9.58 -19.22
CA ARG A 17 -20.02 -8.91 -20.44
C ARG A 17 -20.78 -7.62 -20.81
N ALA A 18 -21.42 -6.95 -19.83
CA ALA A 18 -21.96 -5.60 -20.01
C ALA A 18 -20.89 -4.61 -20.51
N GLY A 19 -19.64 -4.74 -20.05
CA GLY A 19 -18.53 -3.88 -20.45
C GLY A 19 -18.18 -2.80 -19.43
N THR A 20 -18.41 -3.07 -18.14
CA THR A 20 -18.15 -2.18 -16.99
C THR A 20 -16.75 -1.58 -17.07
N THR A 21 -15.70 -2.38 -16.99
CA THR A 21 -14.28 -1.97 -17.04
C THR A 21 -13.94 -1.10 -18.25
N THR A 22 -14.46 -1.43 -19.44
CA THR A 22 -14.25 -0.61 -20.64
C THR A 22 -14.89 0.77 -20.50
N THR A 23 -16.08 0.81 -19.89
CA THR A 23 -16.83 2.04 -19.62
C THR A 23 -16.17 2.88 -18.55
N THR A 24 -15.77 2.27 -17.43
CA THR A 24 -15.04 2.90 -16.32
C THR A 24 -13.76 3.57 -16.84
N VAL A 25 -12.95 2.86 -17.62
CA VAL A 25 -11.73 3.42 -18.24
C VAL A 25 -12.05 4.51 -19.26
N ALA A 26 -13.13 4.39 -20.05
CA ALA A 26 -13.51 5.41 -21.03
C ALA A 26 -13.97 6.72 -20.38
N LEU A 27 -14.76 6.63 -19.29
CA LEU A 27 -15.21 7.77 -18.50
C LEU A 27 -14.03 8.43 -17.76
N ALA A 28 -13.15 7.63 -17.14
CA ALA A 28 -11.94 8.12 -16.48
C ALA A 28 -10.97 8.82 -17.46
N HIS A 29 -10.76 8.26 -18.67
CA HIS A 29 -9.99 8.89 -19.75
C HIS A 29 -10.58 10.22 -20.23
N THR A 30 -11.83 10.52 -19.90
CA THR A 30 -12.57 11.69 -20.41
C THR A 30 -13.10 12.63 -19.32
N TRP A 31 -12.66 12.47 -18.06
CA TRP A 31 -13.01 13.36 -16.95
C TRP A 31 -12.75 14.84 -17.33
N PRO A 32 -13.72 15.74 -17.15
CA PRO A 32 -13.61 17.15 -17.54
C PRO A 32 -13.15 18.07 -16.40
N GLY A 33 -13.08 17.56 -15.16
CA GLY A 33 -12.63 18.33 -14.00
C GLY A 33 -11.11 18.52 -13.95
N PRO A 34 -10.61 19.42 -13.08
CA PRO A 34 -9.19 19.69 -12.92
C PRO A 34 -8.42 18.59 -12.17
N GLU A 35 -9.12 17.66 -11.50
CA GLU A 35 -8.54 16.54 -10.77
C GLU A 35 -8.05 15.44 -11.72
N THR A 36 -7.04 14.67 -11.33
CA THR A 36 -6.68 13.43 -12.03
C THR A 36 -7.76 12.37 -11.83
N ALA A 37 -7.98 11.52 -12.83
CA ALA A 37 -8.88 10.37 -12.73
C ALA A 37 -8.10 9.12 -12.31
N LEU A 38 -8.52 8.49 -11.21
CA LEU A 38 -8.02 7.22 -10.71
C LEU A 38 -9.07 6.13 -10.91
N VAL A 39 -8.75 5.07 -11.65
CA VAL A 39 -9.60 3.87 -11.70
C VAL A 39 -9.25 2.96 -10.50
N VAL A 40 -10.26 2.46 -9.80
CA VAL A 40 -10.04 1.46 -8.73
C VAL A 40 -10.82 0.21 -9.09
N GLU A 41 -10.12 -0.91 -9.21
CA GLU A 41 -10.75 -2.21 -9.37
C GLU A 41 -11.41 -2.61 -8.04
N ALA A 42 -12.74 -2.62 -8.01
CA ALA A 42 -13.57 -2.91 -6.83
C ALA A 42 -14.45 -4.17 -7.01
N ASP A 43 -14.33 -4.84 -8.16
CA ASP A 43 -14.82 -6.19 -8.41
C ASP A 43 -14.02 -7.20 -7.56
N PRO A 44 -14.65 -7.97 -6.65
CA PRO A 44 -13.95 -8.97 -5.84
C PRO A 44 -13.25 -10.06 -6.65
N ALA A 45 -13.63 -10.31 -7.91
CA ALA A 45 -12.94 -11.27 -8.75
C ALA A 45 -11.49 -10.85 -9.08
N GLY A 46 -11.25 -9.53 -9.19
CA GLY A 46 -9.95 -8.89 -9.36
C GLY A 46 -9.15 -9.26 -10.61
N GLY A 47 -7.95 -8.69 -10.69
CA GLY A 47 -6.90 -9.01 -11.66
C GLY A 47 -7.15 -8.64 -13.11
N GLN A 48 -8.31 -8.11 -13.50
CA GLN A 48 -8.67 -7.82 -14.88
C GLN A 48 -7.85 -6.66 -15.45
N LEU A 49 -7.73 -5.55 -14.71
CA LEU A 49 -6.91 -4.41 -15.13
C LEU A 49 -5.43 -4.79 -15.24
N ALA A 50 -4.94 -5.57 -14.28
CA ALA A 50 -3.55 -6.02 -14.25
C ALA A 50 -3.20 -6.97 -15.41
N ASP A 51 -4.02 -8.02 -15.63
CA ASP A 51 -3.84 -9.00 -16.72
C ASP A 51 -3.84 -8.33 -18.11
N MET A 52 -4.70 -7.32 -18.32
CA MET A 52 -4.83 -6.66 -19.62
C MET A 52 -3.59 -5.91 -20.08
N VAL A 53 -2.75 -5.42 -19.15
CA VAL A 53 -1.58 -4.58 -19.45
C VAL A 53 -0.25 -5.20 -19.03
N GLY A 54 -0.25 -6.42 -18.46
CA GLY A 54 0.95 -7.04 -17.90
C GLY A 54 1.47 -6.31 -16.66
N ALA A 55 0.54 -5.78 -15.87
CA ALA A 55 0.79 -5.12 -14.60
C ALA A 55 0.86 -6.13 -13.45
N ASP A 56 1.28 -5.61 -12.30
CA ASP A 56 1.35 -6.32 -11.04
C ASP A 56 -0.07 -6.37 -10.41
N PRO A 57 -0.71 -7.52 -10.20
CA PRO A 57 -2.07 -7.55 -9.66
C PRO A 57 -2.13 -7.26 -8.16
N TYR A 58 -0.99 -7.37 -7.46
CA TYR A 58 -0.90 -7.21 -6.01
C TYR A 58 -0.55 -5.76 -5.63
N LEU A 59 0.21 -5.07 -6.48
CA LEU A 59 0.47 -3.64 -6.39
C LEU A 59 -0.78 -2.81 -6.74
N GLY A 60 -1.55 -2.43 -5.71
CA GLY A 60 -2.81 -1.73 -5.88
C GLY A 60 -3.59 -1.56 -4.59
N SER A 61 -4.88 -1.90 -4.62
CA SER A 61 -5.79 -1.78 -3.47
C SER A 61 -5.35 -2.62 -2.27
N ALA A 62 -4.89 -3.86 -2.50
CA ALA A 62 -4.43 -4.74 -1.42
C ALA A 62 -3.23 -4.14 -0.67
N SER A 63 -2.17 -3.76 -1.37
CA SER A 63 -0.97 -3.24 -0.72
C SER A 63 -1.10 -1.82 -0.18
N LEU A 64 -1.93 -0.98 -0.80
CA LEU A 64 -2.30 0.30 -0.21
C LEU A 64 -3.07 0.11 1.12
N ALA A 65 -3.99 -0.86 1.19
CA ALA A 65 -4.69 -1.21 2.42
C ALA A 65 -3.76 -1.80 3.50
N ARG A 66 -2.76 -2.61 3.12
CA ARG A 66 -1.71 -3.06 4.06
C ARG A 66 -0.99 -1.87 4.71
N ARG A 67 -0.68 -0.82 3.95
CA ARG A 67 -0.01 0.40 4.47
C ARG A 67 -0.92 1.23 5.36
N THR A 68 -2.22 1.39 5.05
CA THR A 68 -3.15 2.11 5.93
C THR A 68 -3.49 1.34 7.21
N ALA A 69 -3.48 0.01 7.19
CA ALA A 69 -3.59 -0.84 8.39
C ALA A 69 -2.39 -0.68 9.34
N LEU A 70 -1.18 -0.52 8.79
CA LEU A 70 0.02 -0.07 9.53
C LEU A 70 -0.08 1.40 10.01
N GLY A 71 -1.22 2.06 9.76
CA GLY A 71 -1.53 3.42 10.17
C GLY A 71 -0.89 4.50 9.29
N VAL A 72 -0.26 4.15 8.17
CA VAL A 72 0.39 5.15 7.29
C VAL A 72 -0.68 6.11 6.74
N PRO A 73 -0.50 7.44 6.85
CA PRO A 73 -1.52 8.41 6.44
C PRO A 73 -1.72 8.38 4.92
N MET A 74 -2.97 8.53 4.49
CA MET A 74 -3.37 8.54 3.08
C MET A 74 -2.98 9.85 2.40
N THR A 75 -1.87 9.82 1.67
CA THR A 75 -1.36 10.93 0.87
C THR A 75 -1.29 10.56 -0.61
N GLY A 76 -1.26 11.57 -1.50
CA GLY A 76 -0.98 11.36 -2.92
C GLY A 76 0.41 10.75 -3.20
N GLU A 77 1.37 10.93 -2.30
CA GLU A 77 2.69 10.31 -2.37
C GLU A 77 2.63 8.81 -2.06
N LEU A 78 1.92 8.40 -1.00
CA LEU A 78 1.68 6.99 -0.70
C LEU A 78 0.89 6.34 -1.85
N LEU A 79 -0.18 6.98 -2.33
CA LEU A 79 -0.92 6.50 -3.50
C LEU A 79 0.00 6.28 -4.71
N GLY A 80 0.92 7.20 -4.97
CA GLY A 80 1.91 7.09 -6.06
C GLY A 80 2.82 5.86 -5.99
N GLN A 81 2.99 5.25 -4.81
CA GLN A 81 3.74 3.99 -4.63
C GLN A 81 2.93 2.75 -5.07
N HIS A 82 1.60 2.81 -5.04
CA HIS A 82 0.70 1.69 -5.32
C HIS A 82 -0.10 1.83 -6.64
N VAL A 83 -0.03 3.00 -7.29
CA VAL A 83 -0.68 3.26 -8.58
C VAL A 83 0.12 2.70 -9.75
N GLN A 84 -0.59 2.06 -10.68
CA GLN A 84 -0.08 1.67 -11.99
C GLN A 84 -0.80 2.43 -13.10
N TYR A 85 -0.32 2.34 -14.34
CA TYR A 85 -0.84 3.14 -15.46
C TYR A 85 -1.31 2.27 -16.61
N LEU A 86 -2.53 2.53 -17.10
CA LEU A 86 -3.03 1.97 -18.35
C LEU A 86 -2.33 2.65 -19.55
N PRO A 87 -2.21 1.99 -20.71
CA PRO A 87 -1.62 2.57 -21.93
C PRO A 87 -2.25 3.87 -22.45
N GLY A 88 -3.45 4.25 -21.97
CA GLY A 88 -4.10 5.53 -22.23
C GLY A 88 -3.70 6.67 -21.28
N GLY A 89 -2.80 6.44 -20.32
CA GLY A 89 -2.33 7.38 -19.31
C GLY A 89 -3.16 7.44 -18.03
N GLN A 90 -4.17 6.58 -17.88
CA GLN A 90 -5.03 6.54 -16.69
C GLN A 90 -4.32 5.83 -15.55
N ALA A 91 -4.27 6.47 -14.38
CA ALA A 91 -3.87 5.84 -13.13
C ALA A 91 -4.90 4.77 -12.74
N PHE A 92 -4.44 3.63 -12.21
CA PHE A 92 -5.30 2.64 -11.61
C PHE A 92 -4.70 1.96 -10.37
N LEU A 93 -5.56 1.54 -9.45
CA LEU A 93 -5.27 0.54 -8.43
C LEU A 93 -5.83 -0.80 -8.88
N ALA A 94 -4.98 -1.82 -8.97
CA ALA A 94 -5.40 -3.20 -9.22
C ALA A 94 -6.13 -3.80 -8.00
N ALA A 95 -6.89 -4.86 -8.23
CA ALA A 95 -7.31 -5.80 -7.20
C ALA A 95 -6.63 -7.16 -7.43
N PRO A 96 -6.25 -7.88 -6.36
CA PRO A 96 -5.68 -9.22 -6.48
C PRO A 96 -6.72 -10.20 -7.05
N PRO A 97 -6.35 -11.11 -7.97
CA PRO A 97 -7.26 -12.13 -8.49
C PRO A 97 -7.54 -13.21 -7.44
N GLY A 98 -8.79 -13.65 -7.35
CA GLY A 98 -9.15 -14.81 -6.51
C GLY A 98 -9.27 -14.51 -5.01
N HIS A 99 -9.65 -13.27 -4.66
CA HIS A 99 -9.98 -12.84 -3.31
C HIS A 99 -11.03 -13.76 -2.65
N ALA A 100 -10.83 -14.16 -1.40
CA ALA A 100 -11.70 -15.10 -0.70
C ALA A 100 -13.08 -14.47 -0.36
N PRO A 101 -14.20 -15.22 -0.41
CA PRO A 101 -15.54 -14.64 -0.20
C PRO A 101 -15.76 -13.96 1.15
N ASP A 102 -15.09 -14.46 2.20
CA ASP A 102 -15.24 -14.00 3.58
C ASP A 102 -14.25 -12.87 3.95
N ASP A 103 -13.23 -12.62 3.13
CA ASP A 103 -12.22 -11.59 3.40
C ASP A 103 -12.73 -10.18 3.07
N PRO A 104 -12.34 -9.14 3.83
CA PRO A 104 -12.69 -7.76 3.51
C PRO A 104 -11.99 -7.30 2.22
N VAL A 105 -12.77 -7.05 1.16
CA VAL A 105 -12.25 -6.57 -0.13
C VAL A 105 -11.48 -5.24 0.07
N PRO A 106 -10.16 -5.18 -0.26
CA PRO A 106 -9.33 -4.01 0.06
C PRO A 106 -9.85 -2.71 -0.55
N ALA A 107 -10.34 -2.75 -1.79
CA ALA A 107 -10.97 -1.62 -2.44
C ALA A 107 -12.25 -1.15 -1.72
N ALA A 108 -13.04 -2.04 -1.13
CA ALA A 108 -14.22 -1.65 -0.37
C ALA A 108 -13.82 -0.92 0.92
N ALA A 109 -12.85 -1.46 1.68
CA ALA A 109 -12.32 -0.80 2.87
C ALA A 109 -11.79 0.62 2.54
N LEU A 110 -10.88 0.75 1.57
CA LEU A 110 -10.27 2.02 1.17
C LEU A 110 -11.28 3.08 0.67
N LEU A 111 -12.38 2.65 0.03
CA LEU A 111 -13.37 3.54 -0.57
C LEU A 111 -14.54 3.90 0.37
N THR A 112 -14.78 3.12 1.43
CA THR A 112 -15.89 3.37 2.38
C THR A 112 -15.47 3.86 3.77
N ASP A 113 -14.19 3.76 4.14
CA ASP A 113 -13.66 4.38 5.36
C ASP A 113 -13.93 5.90 5.35
N LEU A 114 -14.49 6.41 6.45
CA LEU A 114 -14.89 7.81 6.61
C LEU A 114 -13.76 8.68 7.20
N ASP A 115 -12.88 8.09 7.99
CA ASP A 115 -11.86 8.78 8.80
C ASP A 115 -10.47 8.67 8.15
N ARG A 116 -10.21 7.60 7.40
CA ARG A 116 -8.96 7.34 6.65
C ARG A 116 -9.19 7.16 5.14
N GLY A 117 -10.36 7.55 4.64
CA GLY A 117 -10.78 7.31 3.26
C GLY A 117 -9.95 7.98 2.17
N TRP A 118 -10.07 7.41 0.97
CA TRP A 118 -9.54 7.85 -0.35
C TRP A 118 -9.53 9.36 -0.69
N ARG A 119 -10.24 10.23 0.04
CA ARG A 119 -10.26 11.68 -0.24
C ARG A 119 -8.89 12.34 -0.12
N GLY A 120 -7.95 11.73 0.62
CA GLY A 120 -6.54 12.14 0.67
C GLY A 120 -5.75 11.94 -0.64
N PHE A 121 -6.31 11.28 -1.65
CA PHE A 121 -5.68 11.02 -2.95
C PHE A 121 -5.52 12.27 -3.83
N GLY A 122 -6.40 13.28 -3.69
CA GLY A 122 -6.45 14.43 -4.61
C GLY A 122 -6.91 14.08 -6.03
N ALA A 123 -7.49 12.90 -6.23
CA ALA A 123 -7.95 12.36 -7.52
C ALA A 123 -9.44 11.97 -7.45
N VAL A 124 -10.16 12.14 -8.56
CA VAL A 124 -11.55 11.65 -8.71
C VAL A 124 -11.51 10.15 -8.98
N VAL A 125 -12.25 9.40 -8.17
CA VAL A 125 -12.20 7.93 -8.16
C VAL A 125 -13.31 7.33 -9.00
N PHE A 126 -12.94 6.45 -9.92
CA PHE A 126 -13.82 5.63 -10.74
C PHE A 126 -13.73 4.18 -10.27
N ALA A 127 -14.66 3.74 -9.43
CA ALA A 127 -14.67 2.39 -8.88
C ALA A 127 -15.35 1.41 -9.85
N ASP A 128 -14.58 0.53 -10.49
CA ASP A 128 -15.10 -0.55 -11.33
C ASP A 128 -15.64 -1.67 -10.44
N CYS A 129 -16.95 -1.71 -10.26
CA CYS A 129 -17.64 -2.65 -9.37
C CYS A 129 -18.00 -3.97 -10.07
N GLY A 130 -17.49 -4.22 -11.29
CA GLY A 130 -17.69 -5.47 -12.02
C GLY A 130 -19.14 -5.68 -12.46
N VAL A 131 -19.72 -6.81 -12.04
CA VAL A 131 -21.15 -7.15 -12.19
C VAL A 131 -21.66 -7.61 -10.83
N PRO A 132 -22.02 -6.69 -9.92
CA PRO A 132 -22.29 -7.02 -8.52
C PRO A 132 -23.69 -7.58 -8.33
N GLU A 133 -23.82 -8.64 -7.55
CA GLU A 133 -25.10 -9.15 -7.07
C GLU A 133 -25.52 -8.43 -5.77
N PRO A 134 -26.82 -8.44 -5.41
CA PRO A 134 -27.29 -7.79 -4.19
C PRO A 134 -26.58 -8.33 -2.93
N GLY A 135 -26.03 -7.43 -2.12
CA GLY A 135 -25.24 -7.79 -0.93
C GLY A 135 -23.76 -8.09 -1.17
N ALA A 136 -23.27 -8.14 -2.42
CA ALA A 136 -21.86 -8.37 -2.71
C ALA A 136 -20.94 -7.27 -2.12
N PRO A 137 -19.63 -7.53 -1.89
CA PRO A 137 -18.70 -6.58 -1.27
C PRO A 137 -18.51 -5.22 -1.98
N ALA A 138 -18.92 -5.10 -3.25
CA ALA A 138 -18.94 -3.82 -3.97
C ALA A 138 -20.16 -2.93 -3.63
N HIS A 139 -21.24 -3.49 -3.06
CA HIS A 139 -22.44 -2.72 -2.68
C HIS A 139 -22.14 -1.60 -1.67
N PRO A 140 -21.32 -1.78 -0.62
CA PRO A 140 -20.82 -0.67 0.21
C PRO A 140 -20.22 0.49 -0.59
N VAL A 141 -19.40 0.22 -1.62
CA VAL A 141 -18.80 1.25 -2.48
C VAL A 141 -19.87 2.00 -3.29
N ILE A 142 -20.81 1.27 -3.90
CA ILE A 142 -21.95 1.84 -4.63
C ILE A 142 -22.84 2.71 -3.71
N ALA A 143 -23.01 2.31 -2.46
CA ALA A 143 -23.79 3.05 -1.47
C ALA A 143 -23.07 4.29 -0.91
N ALA A 144 -21.73 4.28 -0.85
CA ALA A 144 -20.91 5.40 -0.39
C ALA A 144 -20.69 6.47 -1.48
N ALA A 145 -20.69 6.04 -2.75
CA ALA A 145 -20.40 6.87 -3.92
C ALA A 145 -21.27 8.14 -4.02
N ASP A 146 -20.67 9.19 -4.61
CA ASP A 146 -21.36 10.44 -4.90
C ASP A 146 -22.21 10.34 -6.18
N SER A 147 -21.87 9.40 -7.08
CA SER A 147 -22.71 8.98 -8.21
C SER A 147 -22.57 7.47 -8.49
N ALA A 148 -23.68 6.81 -8.83
CA ALA A 148 -23.69 5.41 -9.26
C ALA A 148 -24.12 5.28 -10.74
N LEU A 149 -23.23 4.75 -11.58
CA LEU A 149 -23.44 4.58 -13.02
C LEU A 149 -23.64 3.10 -13.36
N PHE A 150 -24.81 2.77 -13.90
CA PHE A 150 -25.19 1.40 -14.22
C PHE A 150 -25.00 1.13 -15.71
N VAL A 151 -24.14 0.16 -16.03
CA VAL A 151 -23.73 -0.19 -17.38
C VAL A 151 -24.63 -1.32 -17.90
N VAL A 152 -25.45 -0.98 -18.89
CA VAL A 152 -26.39 -1.88 -19.55
C VAL A 152 -25.92 -2.14 -20.97
N ARG A 153 -26.06 -3.39 -21.41
CA ARG A 153 -25.79 -3.80 -22.79
C ARG A 153 -27.00 -4.56 -23.30
N ALA A 154 -27.84 -3.90 -24.10
CA ALA A 154 -29.21 -4.34 -24.41
C ALA A 154 -29.33 -5.68 -25.17
N GLU A 155 -28.21 -6.25 -25.63
CA GLU A 155 -28.13 -7.61 -26.18
C GLU A 155 -27.99 -8.72 -25.12
N HIS A 156 -27.83 -8.41 -23.82
CA HIS A 156 -27.62 -9.39 -22.73
C HIS A 156 -28.62 -9.31 -21.56
N ILE A 157 -29.49 -8.30 -21.52
CA ILE A 157 -30.49 -8.12 -20.45
C ILE A 157 -31.68 -7.32 -21.00
N ASP A 158 -32.89 -7.70 -20.60
CA ASP A 158 -34.12 -7.00 -20.94
C ASP A 158 -34.32 -5.75 -20.04
N PRO A 159 -35.18 -4.79 -20.42
CA PRO A 159 -35.31 -3.53 -19.67
C PRO A 159 -35.96 -3.71 -18.28
N GLU A 160 -36.77 -4.75 -18.04
CA GLU A 160 -37.46 -4.95 -16.76
C GLU A 160 -36.51 -5.56 -15.71
N THR A 161 -35.78 -6.61 -16.07
CA THR A 161 -34.70 -7.18 -15.23
C THR A 161 -33.59 -6.15 -14.99
N ALA A 162 -33.24 -5.35 -16.00
CA ALA A 162 -32.28 -4.26 -15.83
C ALA A 162 -32.79 -3.19 -14.84
N ALA A 163 -34.06 -2.78 -14.94
CA ALA A 163 -34.65 -1.84 -14.00
C ALA A 163 -34.66 -2.40 -12.56
N GLN A 164 -35.01 -3.68 -12.38
CA GLN A 164 -35.01 -4.33 -11.06
C GLN A 164 -33.59 -4.37 -10.45
N ARG A 165 -32.56 -4.78 -11.20
CA ARG A 165 -31.17 -4.78 -10.68
C ARG A 165 -30.69 -3.39 -10.25
N VAL A 166 -31.12 -2.30 -10.89
CA VAL A 166 -30.79 -0.94 -10.41
C VAL A 166 -31.47 -0.63 -9.07
N LEU A 167 -32.69 -1.12 -8.83
CA LEU A 167 -33.36 -0.96 -7.53
C LEU A 167 -32.62 -1.75 -6.44
N ASP A 168 -32.27 -3.02 -6.71
CA ASP A 168 -31.63 -3.91 -5.74
C ASP A 168 -30.22 -3.44 -5.33
N LEU A 169 -29.51 -2.76 -6.24
CA LEU A 169 -28.16 -2.25 -6.02
C LEU A 169 -28.11 -0.80 -5.49
N THR A 170 -29.22 -0.11 -5.26
CA THR A 170 -29.20 1.32 -4.86
C THR A 170 -29.99 1.69 -3.60
N ARG A 171 -29.32 2.43 -2.70
CA ARG A 171 -29.97 3.10 -1.56
C ARG A 171 -30.55 4.46 -2.00
N ARG A 172 -31.71 4.84 -1.43
CA ARG A 172 -32.60 5.94 -1.89
C ARG A 172 -32.06 7.39 -1.71
N ARG A 173 -30.74 7.66 -1.71
CA ARG A 173 -30.16 8.98 -1.35
C ARG A 173 -28.95 9.47 -2.15
N ARG A 174 -28.65 8.91 -3.34
CA ARG A 174 -27.54 9.36 -4.19
C ARG A 174 -27.94 9.51 -5.67
N PRO A 175 -27.29 10.42 -6.43
CA PRO A 175 -27.36 10.46 -7.89
C PRO A 175 -27.08 9.09 -8.53
N ARG A 176 -27.89 8.74 -9.53
CA ARG A 176 -27.76 7.50 -10.29
C ARG A 176 -28.18 7.68 -11.75
N GLY A 177 -27.51 6.99 -12.66
CA GLY A 177 -27.77 7.07 -14.09
C GLY A 177 -27.38 5.81 -14.85
N LEU A 178 -28.00 5.58 -16.00
CA LEU A 178 -27.69 4.47 -16.91
C LEU A 178 -26.71 4.90 -18.01
N VAL A 179 -25.78 4.01 -18.34
CA VAL A 179 -24.95 4.07 -19.55
C VAL A 179 -25.31 2.87 -20.43
N VAL A 180 -25.85 3.13 -21.61
CA VAL A 180 -26.43 2.11 -22.51
C VAL A 180 -25.48 1.81 -23.67
N ILE A 181 -24.93 0.59 -23.71
CA ILE A 181 -24.00 0.12 -24.74
C ILE A 181 -24.80 -0.61 -25.83
N GLY A 182 -25.28 0.17 -26.79
CA GLY A 182 -26.24 -0.28 -27.80
C GLY A 182 -27.63 -0.56 -27.23
N GLY A 183 -28.64 -0.30 -28.05
CA GLY A 183 -30.04 -0.45 -27.71
C GLY A 183 -30.91 0.26 -28.76
N SER A 184 -32.20 -0.03 -28.77
CA SER A 184 -33.18 0.77 -29.51
C SER A 184 -33.70 1.91 -28.64
N ARG A 185 -34.31 2.94 -29.24
CA ARG A 185 -34.98 3.99 -28.46
C ARG A 185 -36.08 3.42 -27.56
N ALA A 186 -36.82 2.42 -28.05
CA ALA A 186 -37.83 1.72 -27.26
C ALA A 186 -37.26 1.00 -26.02
N TYR A 187 -36.05 0.45 -26.09
CA TYR A 187 -35.38 -0.11 -24.91
C TYR A 187 -35.07 0.97 -23.87
N ILE A 188 -34.57 2.13 -24.32
CA ILE A 188 -34.25 3.29 -23.47
C ILE A 188 -35.51 3.89 -22.83
N ASP A 189 -36.64 3.91 -23.53
CA ASP A 189 -37.90 4.38 -22.98
C ASP A 189 -38.56 3.35 -22.04
N ALA A 190 -38.35 2.04 -22.28
CA ALA A 190 -38.91 0.96 -21.45
C ALA A 190 -38.20 0.76 -20.09
N ILE A 191 -36.89 1.05 -19.99
CA ILE A 191 -36.12 0.78 -18.75
C ILE A 191 -36.49 1.72 -17.59
N GLY A 192 -37.25 2.79 -17.82
CA GLY A 192 -37.79 3.69 -16.77
C GLY A 192 -36.78 4.52 -15.98
N PHE A 193 -35.48 4.29 -16.14
CA PHE A 193 -34.38 4.97 -15.44
C PHE A 193 -33.70 6.06 -16.31
N PRO A 194 -33.14 7.11 -15.68
CA PRO A 194 -32.45 8.18 -16.40
C PRO A 194 -31.17 7.69 -17.09
N VAL A 195 -31.17 7.66 -18.42
CA VAL A 195 -29.96 7.45 -19.23
C VAL A 195 -29.13 8.73 -19.26
N VAL A 196 -27.88 8.64 -18.82
CA VAL A 196 -26.89 9.74 -18.85
C VAL A 196 -25.91 9.63 -20.01
N GLY A 197 -25.88 8.49 -20.70
CA GLY A 197 -25.04 8.28 -21.88
C GLY A 197 -25.37 7.05 -22.70
N GLU A 198 -25.09 7.13 -24.00
CA GLU A 198 -25.19 6.03 -24.96
C GLU A 198 -23.80 5.78 -25.57
N LEU A 199 -23.34 4.53 -25.57
CA LEU A 199 -22.03 4.12 -26.09
C LEU A 199 -22.18 3.14 -27.27
N PRO A 200 -21.41 3.29 -28.36
CA PRO A 200 -21.52 2.40 -29.52
C PRO A 200 -20.91 1.03 -29.25
N VAL A 201 -21.57 -0.04 -29.72
CA VAL A 201 -21.04 -1.41 -29.67
C VAL A 201 -19.79 -1.52 -30.55
N SER A 202 -18.60 -1.54 -29.93
CA SER A 202 -17.33 -1.59 -30.65
C SER A 202 -16.27 -2.42 -29.92
N ARG A 203 -16.15 -3.71 -30.28
CA ARG A 203 -15.07 -4.58 -29.76
C ARG A 203 -13.68 -4.06 -30.11
N SER A 204 -13.51 -3.48 -31.29
CA SER A 204 -12.26 -2.86 -31.74
C SER A 204 -11.95 -1.56 -31.00
N GLY A 205 -12.96 -0.72 -30.73
CA GLY A 205 -12.82 0.48 -29.90
C GLY A 205 -12.47 0.16 -28.45
N ALA A 206 -13.16 -0.83 -27.85
CA ALA A 206 -12.90 -1.30 -26.48
C ALA A 206 -11.46 -1.81 -26.32
N ARG A 207 -11.02 -2.72 -27.21
CA ARG A 207 -9.64 -3.21 -27.23
C ARG A 207 -8.62 -2.09 -27.49
N ALA A 208 -8.95 -1.10 -28.32
CA ALA A 208 -8.05 0.01 -28.63
C ALA A 208 -7.80 0.91 -27.41
N LEU A 209 -8.86 1.25 -26.68
CA LEU A 209 -8.80 1.99 -25.41
C LEU A 209 -7.90 1.26 -24.40
N LEU A 210 -8.21 0.00 -24.11
CA LEU A 210 -7.54 -0.78 -23.05
C LEU A 210 -6.09 -1.15 -23.40
N THR A 211 -5.75 -1.28 -24.69
CA THR A 211 -4.38 -1.61 -25.15
C THR A 211 -3.60 -0.43 -25.72
N GLY A 212 -4.10 0.80 -25.60
CA GLY A 212 -3.43 2.03 -26.06
C GLY A 212 -3.21 2.13 -27.58
N ARG A 213 -3.80 1.22 -28.38
CA ARG A 213 -3.60 1.18 -29.83
C ARG A 213 -4.34 2.34 -30.49
N ARG A 214 -3.64 3.05 -31.39
CA ARG A 214 -4.18 4.16 -32.22
C ARG A 214 -5.19 3.73 -33.30
N SER A 215 -6.12 2.84 -32.96
CA SER A 215 -7.34 2.60 -33.74
C SER A 215 -8.32 3.76 -33.54
N ARG A 216 -9.37 3.85 -34.36
CA ARG A 216 -10.38 4.89 -34.26
C ARG A 216 -11.08 4.84 -32.89
N GLN A 217 -10.83 5.84 -32.06
CA GLN A 217 -11.31 5.94 -30.66
C GLN A 217 -12.80 6.33 -30.58
N HIS A 218 -13.68 5.57 -31.25
CA HIS A 218 -15.13 5.85 -31.35
C HIS A 218 -15.88 5.88 -30.00
N LEU A 219 -15.28 5.35 -28.92
CA LEU A 219 -15.84 5.41 -27.57
C LEU A 219 -15.55 6.75 -26.85
N ILE A 220 -14.51 7.48 -27.23
CA ILE A 220 -14.03 8.65 -26.48
C ILE A 220 -14.98 9.87 -26.56
N PRO A 221 -15.51 10.29 -27.74
CA PRO A 221 -16.48 11.39 -27.76
C PRO A 221 -17.80 11.09 -27.02
N PRO A 222 -18.42 9.89 -27.16
CA PRO A 222 -19.59 9.52 -26.37
C PRO A 222 -19.32 9.42 -24.87
N ALA A 223 -18.18 8.85 -24.46
CA ALA A 223 -17.80 8.79 -23.06
C ALA A 223 -17.62 10.19 -22.46
N ARG A 224 -16.96 11.12 -23.18
CA ARG A 224 -16.82 12.52 -22.75
C ARG A 224 -18.17 13.19 -22.53
N GLY A 225 -19.10 13.06 -23.48
CA GLY A 225 -20.45 13.62 -23.33
C GLY A 225 -21.18 13.05 -22.10
N THR A 226 -21.04 11.74 -21.88
CA THR A 226 -21.62 11.02 -20.73
C THR A 226 -21.07 11.57 -19.41
N ILE A 227 -19.74 11.62 -19.24
CA ILE A 227 -19.13 12.01 -17.97
C ILE A 227 -19.28 13.51 -17.68
N THR A 228 -19.30 14.38 -18.70
CA THR A 228 -19.66 15.79 -18.54
C THR A 228 -21.10 15.97 -18.05
N ALA A 229 -22.06 15.15 -18.51
CA ALA A 229 -23.43 15.21 -17.98
C ALA A 229 -23.50 14.81 -16.50
N VAL A 230 -22.73 13.79 -16.09
CA VAL A 230 -22.63 13.34 -14.68
C VAL A 230 -21.93 14.38 -13.80
N GLU A 231 -20.87 15.02 -14.29
CA GLU A 231 -20.15 16.10 -13.57
C GLU A 231 -21.08 17.30 -13.29
N ILE A 232 -21.86 17.70 -14.29
CA ILE A 232 -22.87 18.78 -14.14
C ILE A 232 -23.96 18.39 -13.12
N GLN A 233 -24.40 17.13 -13.11
CA GLN A 233 -25.37 16.62 -12.12
C GLN A 233 -24.78 16.64 -10.69
N LEU A 234 -23.53 16.20 -10.51
CA LEU A 234 -22.83 16.22 -9.22
C LEU A 234 -22.68 17.66 -8.70
N ARG A 235 -22.17 18.58 -9.54
CA ARG A 235 -22.08 20.01 -9.23
C ARG A 235 -23.43 20.65 -8.94
N ARG A 236 -24.55 20.09 -9.41
CA ARG A 236 -25.89 20.58 -9.08
C ARG A 236 -26.34 20.05 -7.71
N TYR A 237 -26.18 18.74 -7.49
CA TYR A 237 -26.51 18.07 -6.22
C TYR A 237 -25.80 18.69 -5.02
N GLU A 238 -24.49 18.99 -5.13
CA GLU A 238 -23.72 19.70 -4.09
C GLU A 238 -24.30 21.07 -3.71
N ARG A 239 -24.92 21.78 -4.66
CA ARG A 239 -25.45 23.14 -4.47
C ARG A 239 -26.90 23.19 -4.02
N THR A 240 -27.69 22.16 -4.27
CA THR A 240 -29.15 22.16 -4.01
C THR A 240 -29.61 21.10 -3.01
N GLY A 241 -28.81 20.05 -2.76
CA GLY A 241 -29.26 18.84 -2.05
C GLY A 241 -30.36 18.06 -2.78
N GLN A 242 -30.76 18.48 -3.98
CA GLN A 242 -31.86 17.91 -4.75
C GLN A 242 -31.31 17.13 -5.95
N PHE A 243 -31.63 15.84 -6.01
CA PHE A 243 -31.46 15.04 -7.22
C PHE A 243 -32.70 15.21 -8.11
N ASP A 244 -32.61 16.09 -9.09
CA ASP A 244 -33.53 16.07 -10.23
C ASP A 244 -33.15 14.90 -11.15
N PRO A 245 -34.01 13.88 -11.34
CA PRO A 245 -33.82 12.95 -12.45
C PRO A 245 -33.93 13.75 -13.76
N PRO A 246 -33.02 13.58 -14.74
CA PRO A 246 -33.15 14.24 -16.03
C PRO A 246 -34.50 13.84 -16.67
N HIS A 247 -35.25 14.85 -17.13
CA HIS A 247 -36.68 14.72 -17.41
C HIS A 247 -37.00 13.57 -18.38
N ILE A 248 -37.92 12.69 -17.95
CA ILE A 248 -38.49 11.66 -18.79
C ILE A 248 -39.20 12.32 -19.99
N GLY A 249 -38.74 12.01 -21.20
CA GLY A 249 -39.55 12.16 -22.41
C GLY A 249 -39.85 13.57 -22.93
N GLN A 250 -38.94 14.55 -22.84
CA GLN A 250 -39.05 15.79 -23.65
C GLN A 250 -37.81 16.07 -24.50
N SER A 251 -37.84 15.62 -25.76
CA SER A 251 -36.94 16.09 -26.82
C SER A 251 -37.13 17.59 -27.08
N ALA A 252 -36.05 18.27 -27.45
CA ALA A 252 -35.97 19.72 -27.61
C ALA A 252 -37.08 20.35 -28.51
N ARG A 253 -38.17 20.82 -27.90
CA ARG A 253 -39.25 21.56 -28.56
C ARG A 253 -39.07 23.09 -28.56
N HIS A 254 -37.85 23.61 -28.35
CA HIS A 254 -37.54 25.03 -28.55
C HIS A 254 -36.14 25.28 -29.15
N GLN A 255 -35.97 24.96 -30.45
CA GLN A 255 -35.14 25.79 -31.34
C GLN A 255 -35.48 25.69 -32.84
N GLY A 256 -36.74 25.38 -33.16
CA GLY A 256 -37.27 25.50 -34.53
C GLY A 256 -37.47 26.97 -34.95
N ARG A 257 -36.39 27.73 -35.12
CA ARG A 257 -36.44 29.10 -35.67
C ARG A 257 -35.64 29.17 -36.97
N SER A 258 -36.36 29.23 -38.08
CA SER A 258 -35.80 29.19 -39.45
C SER A 258 -35.01 30.46 -39.79
N VAL A 259 -33.69 30.44 -39.57
CA VAL A 259 -32.79 31.51 -40.05
C VAL A 259 -32.53 31.30 -41.54
N ARG A 260 -33.11 32.17 -42.38
CA ARG A 260 -32.84 32.22 -43.83
C ARG A 260 -31.34 32.50 -44.04
N ARG A 261 -30.67 31.75 -44.92
CA ARG A 261 -29.30 32.06 -45.37
C ARG A 261 -29.24 33.49 -45.96
N PRO A 262 -28.38 34.39 -45.45
CA PRO A 262 -27.88 35.51 -46.22
C PRO A 262 -26.97 35.00 -47.35
N ARG A 263 -26.76 35.81 -48.39
CA ARG A 263 -25.77 35.54 -49.45
C ARG A 263 -24.35 35.82 -48.94
N ARG A 264 -23.33 35.36 -49.69
CA ARG A 264 -21.95 35.85 -49.56
C ARG A 264 -21.94 37.38 -49.69
N GLY A 265 -21.27 38.03 -48.75
CA GLY A 265 -20.65 39.35 -48.86
C GLY A 265 -19.20 39.22 -48.40
N GLU A 266 -18.35 40.17 -48.77
CA GLU A 266 -16.91 40.10 -48.53
C GLU A 266 -16.50 40.66 -47.15
N ASP A 267 -15.21 40.56 -46.85
CA ASP A 267 -14.52 40.94 -45.61
C ASP A 267 -14.99 40.31 -44.28
N ALA A 268 -14.23 39.28 -43.88
CA ALA A 268 -14.03 38.89 -42.49
C ALA A 268 -12.51 38.82 -42.21
N PRO A 269 -12.03 39.26 -41.03
CA PRO A 269 -10.60 39.36 -40.75
C PRO A 269 -9.92 37.98 -40.73
N ARG A 270 -8.83 37.85 -41.48
CA ARG A 270 -8.02 36.62 -41.52
C ARG A 270 -7.18 36.51 -40.25
N ILE A 271 -7.51 35.53 -39.40
CA ILE A 271 -6.56 35.04 -38.39
C ILE A 271 -5.47 34.28 -39.15
N TYR A 272 -4.22 34.74 -39.04
CA TYR A 272 -3.08 34.09 -39.68
C TYR A 272 -2.77 32.77 -38.97
N ALA A 273 -2.69 31.68 -39.71
CA ALA A 273 -1.99 30.49 -39.25
C ALA A 273 -0.49 30.81 -39.24
N ILE A 274 0.15 30.62 -38.09
CA ILE A 274 1.62 30.62 -37.98
C ILE A 274 2.06 29.17 -38.15
N ASP A 275 2.65 28.84 -39.30
CA ASP A 275 3.35 27.57 -39.47
C ASP A 275 4.56 27.52 -38.52
N PRO A 276 4.75 26.45 -37.74
CA PRO A 276 5.95 26.29 -36.92
C PRO A 276 7.15 26.05 -37.83
N ALA A 277 8.09 26.99 -37.85
CA ALA A 277 9.29 26.91 -38.67
C ALA A 277 10.14 25.67 -38.30
N THR A 278 10.60 24.93 -39.32
CA THR A 278 11.41 23.72 -39.17
C THR A 278 12.78 24.03 -38.56
N VAL A 279 12.94 23.80 -37.25
CA VAL A 279 14.23 23.93 -36.56
C VAL A 279 15.16 22.77 -36.97
N PRO A 280 16.39 23.01 -37.46
CA PRO A 280 17.34 21.94 -37.73
C PRO A 280 17.83 21.29 -36.43
N THR A 281 17.72 19.98 -36.31
CA THR A 281 18.29 19.24 -35.18
C THR A 281 19.82 19.27 -35.21
N PRO A 282 20.51 19.76 -34.17
CA PRO A 282 21.97 19.70 -34.11
C PRO A 282 22.42 18.24 -33.96
N ARG A 283 23.23 17.75 -34.91
CA ARG A 283 23.86 16.43 -34.79
C ARG A 283 24.93 16.49 -33.71
N LEU A 284 24.74 15.73 -32.64
CA LEU A 284 25.82 15.44 -31.68
C LEU A 284 26.94 14.70 -32.43
N ARG A 285 28.15 15.26 -32.43
CA ARG A 285 29.36 14.53 -32.84
C ARG A 285 29.71 13.51 -31.74
N PRO A 286 30.24 12.32 -32.09
CA PRO A 286 30.93 11.49 -31.11
C PRO A 286 32.06 12.31 -30.46
N ARG A 287 32.24 12.17 -29.14
CA ARG A 287 33.48 12.61 -28.48
C ARG A 287 34.54 11.54 -28.70
N GLU A 288 35.71 11.95 -29.14
CA GLU A 288 36.90 11.09 -29.14
C GLU A 288 37.32 10.77 -27.69
N PRO A 289 37.90 9.59 -27.43
CA PRO A 289 38.37 9.24 -26.10
C PRO A 289 39.59 10.10 -25.73
N VAL A 290 39.51 10.80 -24.59
CA VAL A 290 40.68 11.45 -24.00
C VAL A 290 41.56 10.36 -23.42
N VAL A 291 42.76 10.18 -23.99
CA VAL A 291 43.83 9.39 -23.38
C VAL A 291 44.26 10.13 -22.10
N VAL A 292 44.11 9.48 -20.96
CA VAL A 292 44.73 9.92 -19.70
C VAL A 292 46.03 9.14 -19.54
N ASP A 293 47.12 9.89 -19.41
CA ASP A 293 48.48 9.37 -19.42
C ASP A 293 48.81 8.59 -18.14
N THR A 294 49.07 7.29 -18.26
CA THR A 294 49.56 6.46 -17.16
C THR A 294 51.08 6.50 -17.11
N THR A 295 51.63 7.42 -16.33
CA THR A 295 53.05 7.44 -15.98
C THR A 295 53.33 6.57 -14.74
N GLU A 296 54.41 5.79 -14.82
CA GLU A 296 54.77 4.75 -13.85
C GLU A 296 55.59 5.29 -12.66
N THR A 297 55.39 4.64 -11.49
CA THR A 297 56.31 4.28 -10.37
C THR A 297 57.64 5.06 -10.12
N PRO A 298 58.12 5.16 -8.85
CA PRO A 298 58.60 3.98 -8.11
C PRO A 298 58.18 3.90 -6.63
N ALA A 299 58.39 2.72 -6.05
CA ALA A 299 58.22 2.43 -4.62
C ALA A 299 59.53 2.58 -3.83
N SER A 300 59.42 2.81 -2.51
CA SER A 300 60.51 2.67 -1.54
C SER A 300 59.97 2.14 -0.21
N GLU A 301 60.44 0.95 0.18
CA GLU A 301 60.36 0.41 1.54
C GLU A 301 61.70 0.69 2.32
N PRO A 302 62.05 0.02 3.44
CA PRO A 302 61.48 0.24 4.77
C PRO A 302 62.57 0.49 5.86
N VAL A 303 62.21 1.08 7.01
CA VAL A 303 63.11 1.17 8.19
C VAL A 303 62.38 0.99 9.53
N LEU A 304 62.79 -0.05 10.27
CA LEU A 304 62.92 -0.24 11.74
C LEU A 304 62.15 0.71 12.70
N ALA A 305 61.31 0.19 13.62
CA ALA A 305 61.63 -0.31 14.98
C ALA A 305 62.09 0.81 15.97
N VAL A 306 61.69 0.85 17.26
CA VAL A 306 61.93 -0.12 18.36
C VAL A 306 60.90 0.02 19.51
N ALA A 307 60.82 -1.01 20.36
CA ALA A 307 60.19 -1.27 21.69
C ALA A 307 59.88 -0.08 22.68
N ALA A 308 59.28 -0.26 23.87
CA ALA A 308 59.05 -1.45 24.72
C ALA A 308 57.90 -1.29 25.75
N GLU A 309 57.44 -2.41 26.34
CA GLU A 309 57.09 -2.70 27.77
C GLU A 309 56.20 -1.71 28.60
N ASP A 310 55.51 -2.08 29.69
CA ASP A 310 55.51 -3.28 30.57
C ASP A 310 54.10 -3.62 31.14
N ALA A 311 54.01 -4.65 32.00
CA ALA A 311 52.81 -5.33 32.54
C ALA A 311 52.05 -4.63 33.71
N GLY A 312 50.93 -5.24 34.15
CA GLY A 312 50.18 -4.76 35.34
C GLY A 312 48.83 -5.43 35.68
N GLN A 313 48.80 -6.75 35.95
CA GLN A 313 47.65 -7.50 36.53
C GLN A 313 48.18 -8.68 37.38
N PRO A 314 47.39 -9.32 38.28
CA PRO A 314 46.05 -8.98 38.82
C PRO A 314 46.06 -8.93 40.37
N ALA A 315 44.88 -8.97 41.03
CA ALA A 315 44.74 -9.39 42.44
C ALA A 315 43.37 -10.02 42.70
N GLU A 316 43.34 -11.19 43.35
CA GLU A 316 42.16 -11.87 43.89
C GLU A 316 42.09 -11.68 45.42
N GLY A 317 40.97 -12.03 46.06
CA GLY A 317 40.80 -11.88 47.51
C GLY A 317 39.46 -12.40 48.05
N ASP A 318 39.32 -13.73 48.14
CA ASP A 318 38.16 -14.43 48.69
C ASP A 318 38.22 -14.60 50.23
N LEU A 319 37.07 -14.61 50.92
CA LEU A 319 36.90 -15.05 52.31
C LEU A 319 35.47 -15.52 52.59
N ALA A 320 35.33 -16.76 53.08
CA ALA A 320 34.07 -17.39 53.46
C ALA A 320 33.97 -17.65 54.99
N ALA A 321 32.75 -17.87 55.51
CA ALA A 321 32.53 -18.37 56.88
C ALA A 321 31.17 -19.09 57.06
N VAL A 322 31.20 -20.32 57.60
CA VAL A 322 30.09 -21.22 57.99
C VAL A 322 30.64 -22.12 59.12
N PRO A 323 29.99 -22.27 60.30
CA PRO A 323 29.05 -23.39 60.54
C PRO A 323 27.89 -23.17 61.56
N GLU A 324 27.09 -24.23 61.73
CA GLU A 324 25.84 -24.42 62.52
C GLU A 324 26.12 -24.74 64.04
N PRO A 325 25.17 -25.23 64.92
CA PRO A 325 23.75 -25.61 64.74
C PRO A 325 22.71 -25.36 65.89
N SER A 326 21.40 -25.51 65.55
CA SER A 326 20.26 -26.15 66.27
C SER A 326 19.89 -25.84 67.75
N PRO A 327 18.60 -25.93 68.20
CA PRO A 327 17.57 -26.91 67.76
C PRO A 327 16.11 -26.44 67.56
N HIS A 328 15.24 -27.39 67.17
CA HIS A 328 13.80 -27.33 66.80
C HIS A 328 12.83 -27.16 68.01
N PRO A 329 11.47 -27.13 67.84
CA PRO A 329 10.58 -27.15 66.64
C PRO A 329 9.56 -25.95 66.64
N GLU A 330 8.33 -25.87 66.06
CA GLU A 330 7.32 -26.77 65.45
C GLU A 330 6.49 -26.11 64.30
N ILE A 331 6.01 -26.95 63.37
CA ILE A 331 4.71 -27.00 62.63
C ILE A 331 4.05 -25.71 62.05
N GLU A 332 4.07 -25.66 60.71
CA GLU A 332 3.03 -25.23 59.74
C GLU A 332 2.19 -23.94 59.91
N SER A 333 2.48 -22.96 59.05
CA SER A 333 1.46 -22.26 58.24
C SER A 333 2.10 -21.69 56.96
N THR A 334 1.68 -22.19 55.80
CA THR A 334 2.30 -21.82 54.50
C THR A 334 1.64 -20.57 53.92
N GLU A 335 2.20 -19.39 54.21
CA GLU A 335 1.92 -18.21 53.38
C GLU A 335 2.48 -18.43 51.96
N PRO A 336 1.71 -18.17 50.89
CA PRO A 336 2.24 -18.18 49.54
C PRO A 336 3.18 -16.98 49.35
N ALA A 337 4.41 -17.24 48.90
CA ALA A 337 5.35 -16.18 48.54
C ALA A 337 4.72 -15.21 47.50
N PRO A 338 5.05 -13.90 47.54
CA PRO A 338 4.51 -12.93 46.60
C PRO A 338 5.01 -13.26 45.17
N GLY A 339 4.15 -13.94 44.41
CA GLY A 339 4.38 -14.16 42.98
C GLY A 339 4.43 -12.82 42.23
N PRO A 340 5.12 -12.76 41.08
CA PRO A 340 5.20 -11.54 40.29
C PRO A 340 3.79 -11.12 39.85
N THR A 341 3.32 -9.97 40.35
CA THR A 341 2.01 -9.43 40.01
C THR A 341 1.90 -9.25 38.50
N PRO A 342 0.89 -9.80 37.81
CA PRO A 342 0.69 -9.55 36.39
C PRO A 342 0.34 -8.08 36.20
N ALA A 343 1.23 -7.34 35.52
CA ALA A 343 0.97 -5.98 35.08
C ALA A 343 0.09 -6.01 33.83
N ASP A 344 -1.17 -6.44 33.98
CA ASP A 344 -2.16 -6.46 32.91
C ASP A 344 -2.57 -5.02 32.55
N GLY A 345 -1.83 -4.45 31.61
CA GLY A 345 -2.12 -3.20 30.94
C GLY A 345 -1.46 -3.21 29.58
N ALA A 346 -2.23 -2.93 28.52
CA ALA A 346 -1.66 -2.73 27.19
C ALA A 346 -0.65 -1.57 27.24
N PRO A 347 0.49 -1.65 26.53
CA PRO A 347 1.55 -0.65 26.66
C PRO A 347 1.03 0.73 26.25
N ALA A 348 1.21 1.71 27.13
CA ALA A 348 0.70 3.07 26.94
C ALA A 348 1.28 3.76 25.70
N LEU A 349 2.51 3.41 25.31
CA LEU A 349 3.09 3.77 24.03
C LEU A 349 3.40 2.52 23.20
N ALA A 350 3.16 2.58 21.89
CA ALA A 350 3.61 1.58 20.94
C ALA A 350 4.57 2.22 19.92
N VAL A 351 5.79 1.70 19.83
CA VAL A 351 6.77 2.10 18.82
C VAL A 351 6.77 1.07 17.69
N ARG A 352 6.72 1.53 16.45
CA ARG A 352 6.90 0.70 15.25
C ARG A 352 8.20 1.06 14.56
N VAL A 353 9.05 0.07 14.30
CA VAL A 353 10.29 0.19 13.54
C VAL A 353 10.35 -0.75 12.33
N PHE A 354 9.35 -1.57 12.02
CA PHE A 354 9.28 -2.24 10.70
C PHE A 354 8.79 -1.29 9.59
N GLY A 355 9.63 -0.30 9.30
CA GLY A 355 9.42 0.83 8.41
C GLY A 355 10.21 2.04 8.94
N PRO A 356 9.78 3.28 8.64
CA PRO A 356 10.28 4.44 9.38
C PRO A 356 9.77 4.40 10.83
N THR A 357 10.58 4.88 11.78
CA THR A 357 10.26 4.88 13.20
C THR A 357 9.03 5.75 13.50
N ARG A 358 7.99 5.12 14.07
CA ARG A 358 6.71 5.77 14.42
C ARG A 358 6.31 5.45 15.85
N ILE A 359 5.66 6.40 16.50
CA ILE A 359 5.29 6.34 17.91
C ILE A 359 3.79 6.64 18.03
N PHE A 360 3.06 5.70 18.60
CA PHE A 360 1.64 5.78 18.87
C PHE A 360 1.43 5.85 20.39
N TRP A 361 0.49 6.70 20.81
CA TRP A 361 -0.03 6.72 22.17
C TRP A 361 -1.38 6.01 22.18
N ASN A 362 -1.52 5.04 23.08
CA ASN A 362 -2.77 4.33 23.31
C ASN A 362 -3.49 5.03 24.47
N ALA A 363 -4.49 5.84 24.14
CA ALA A 363 -5.28 6.55 25.13
C ALA A 363 -6.20 5.58 25.90
N GLU A 364 -6.55 5.94 27.13
CA GLU A 364 -7.48 5.16 27.98
C GLU A 364 -8.89 4.99 27.36
N THR A 365 -9.23 5.80 26.36
CA THR A 365 -10.44 5.69 25.52
C THR A 365 -10.40 4.51 24.53
N GLY A 366 -9.26 3.82 24.38
CA GLY A 366 -9.01 2.80 23.37
C GLY A 366 -8.56 3.35 22.01
N GLU A 367 -8.44 4.67 21.85
CA GLU A 367 -7.95 5.29 20.62
C GLU A 367 -6.41 5.29 20.57
N SER A 368 -5.85 4.88 19.42
CA SER A 368 -4.40 4.88 19.19
C SER A 368 -3.99 6.03 18.27
N VAL A 369 -3.36 7.05 18.85
CA VAL A 369 -3.04 8.33 18.22
C VAL A 369 -1.55 8.38 17.84
N GLU A 370 -1.22 8.70 16.59
CA GLU A 370 0.19 8.91 16.21
C GLU A 370 0.73 10.24 16.76
N ILE A 371 1.83 10.16 17.51
CA ILE A 371 2.52 11.32 18.09
C ILE A 371 3.90 11.57 17.45
N THR A 372 4.33 10.74 16.48
CA THR A 372 5.63 10.82 15.77
C THR A 372 6.01 12.23 15.29
N THR A 373 5.05 13.00 14.78
CA THR A 373 5.31 14.35 14.25
C THR A 373 5.56 15.41 15.32
N GLN A 374 5.18 15.13 16.58
CA GLN A 374 5.35 16.03 17.72
C GLN A 374 6.79 15.98 18.30
N LEU A 375 7.55 14.93 17.96
CA LEU A 375 8.93 14.75 18.38
C LEU A 375 9.93 15.40 17.41
N GLN A 376 10.95 16.05 17.95
CA GLN A 376 12.10 16.53 17.17
C GLN A 376 12.84 15.35 16.51
N PRO A 377 13.39 15.48 15.28
CA PRO A 377 14.00 14.37 14.55
C PRO A 377 15.00 13.54 15.38
N ARG A 378 15.89 14.22 16.12
CA ARG A 378 16.90 13.60 16.99
C ARG A 378 16.33 12.82 18.18
N ALA A 379 15.13 13.19 18.64
CA ALA A 379 14.43 12.48 19.71
C ALA A 379 13.76 11.19 19.18
N ARG A 380 13.29 11.19 17.92
CA ARG A 380 12.79 9.98 17.24
C ARG A 380 13.93 9.00 16.96
N GLU A 381 15.05 9.51 16.46
CA GLU A 381 16.28 8.76 16.21
C GLU A 381 16.79 8.07 17.49
N LEU A 382 16.78 8.77 18.63
CA LEU A 382 17.08 8.19 19.94
C LEU A 382 16.10 7.07 20.34
N VAL A 383 14.79 7.24 20.10
CA VAL A 383 13.79 6.18 20.32
C VAL A 383 14.03 4.98 19.38
N ALA A 384 14.37 5.21 18.11
CA ALA A 384 14.69 4.17 17.13
C ALA A 384 15.88 3.32 17.59
N VAL A 385 16.97 3.97 18.02
CA VAL A 385 18.16 3.28 18.57
C VAL A 385 17.80 2.46 19.80
N LEU A 386 17.03 3.01 20.74
CA LEU A 386 16.64 2.28 21.96
C LEU A 386 15.63 1.14 21.67
N ALA A 387 14.75 1.30 20.69
CA ALA A 387 13.84 0.25 20.22
C ALA A 387 14.59 -0.95 19.63
N LEU A 388 15.70 -0.70 18.91
CA LEU A 388 16.57 -1.74 18.37
C LEU A 388 17.51 -2.38 19.40
N HIS A 389 17.55 -1.87 20.63
CA HIS A 389 18.40 -2.38 21.72
C HIS A 389 17.58 -2.60 23.02
N PRO A 390 16.85 -3.73 23.14
CA PRO A 390 15.95 -3.99 24.28
C PRO A 390 16.64 -3.90 25.65
N GLU A 391 17.87 -4.43 25.74
CA GLU A 391 18.74 -4.43 26.92
C GLU A 391 19.35 -3.05 27.27
N GLY A 392 18.96 -2.01 26.53
CA GLY A 392 19.51 -0.66 26.60
C GLY A 392 20.91 -0.53 26.01
N LEU A 393 21.36 0.72 25.91
CA LEU A 393 22.73 1.06 25.55
C LEU A 393 23.41 1.91 26.63
N PRO A 394 24.74 1.76 26.82
CA PRO A 394 25.53 2.71 27.58
C PRO A 394 25.40 4.13 27.03
N ARG A 395 25.39 5.13 27.92
CA ARG A 395 25.29 6.56 27.50
C ARG A 395 26.35 6.96 26.47
N GLN A 396 27.56 6.41 26.53
CA GLN A 396 28.61 6.69 25.55
C GLN A 396 28.28 6.11 24.16
N GLN A 397 27.79 4.87 24.06
CA GLN A 397 27.39 4.30 22.76
C GLN A 397 26.21 5.02 22.12
N LEU A 398 25.32 5.61 22.94
CA LEU A 398 24.27 6.51 22.45
C LEU A 398 24.84 7.83 21.93
N ILE A 399 25.93 8.34 22.52
CA ILE A 399 26.64 9.52 22.02
C ILE A 399 27.28 9.21 20.67
N GLU A 400 28.03 8.12 20.58
CA GLU A 400 28.75 7.65 19.39
C GLU A 400 27.80 7.37 18.22
N ARG A 401 26.74 6.58 18.42
CA ARG A 401 25.77 6.24 17.36
C ARG A 401 25.07 7.46 16.80
N LEU A 402 24.50 8.31 17.66
CA LEU A 402 23.70 9.44 17.20
C LEU A 402 24.61 10.56 16.68
N TRP A 403 25.60 11.02 17.45
CA TRP A 403 26.38 12.23 17.15
C TRP A 403 27.77 12.00 16.54
N GLY A 404 28.22 10.75 16.39
CA GLY A 404 29.57 10.41 15.93
C GLY A 404 30.65 10.83 16.94
N ASP A 405 31.88 11.01 16.46
CA ASP A 405 33.08 11.36 17.26
C ASP A 405 33.08 12.81 17.80
N ARG A 406 31.96 13.29 18.35
CA ARG A 406 31.91 14.59 19.02
C ARG A 406 32.58 14.50 20.39
N PRO A 407 33.62 15.31 20.67
CA PRO A 407 34.45 15.11 21.86
C PRO A 407 33.71 15.39 23.18
N GLY A 408 33.72 14.37 24.04
CA GLY A 408 33.51 14.47 25.49
C GLY A 408 32.21 15.14 25.93
N THR A 409 32.33 16.13 26.82
CA THR A 409 31.22 16.76 27.56
C THR A 409 30.09 17.30 26.68
N ARG A 410 30.39 17.70 25.44
CA ARG A 410 29.39 18.16 24.46
C ARG A 410 28.42 17.05 24.06
N GLY A 411 28.87 15.80 23.99
CA GLY A 411 28.04 14.62 23.74
C GLY A 411 27.08 14.36 24.89
N SER A 412 27.60 14.29 26.12
CA SER A 412 26.79 14.03 27.33
C SER A 412 25.70 15.09 27.54
N SER A 413 26.02 16.37 27.34
CA SER A 413 25.04 17.45 27.41
C SER A 413 24.03 17.42 26.26
N ALA A 414 24.42 16.99 25.06
CA ALA A 414 23.48 16.81 23.94
C ALA A 414 22.50 15.64 24.19
N LEU A 415 22.99 14.52 24.76
CA LEU A 415 22.17 13.39 25.15
C LEU A 415 21.19 13.77 26.27
N ALA A 416 21.66 14.40 27.35
CA ALA A 416 20.80 14.85 28.45
C ALA A 416 19.70 15.84 27.99
N ASN A 417 20.05 16.79 27.12
CA ASN A 417 19.06 17.71 26.52
C ASN A 417 18.06 16.98 25.61
N THR A 418 18.49 15.95 24.88
CA THR A 418 17.60 15.16 24.00
C THR A 418 16.65 14.28 24.81
N LEU A 419 17.14 13.62 25.87
CA LEU A 419 16.32 12.86 26.83
C LEU A 419 15.29 13.76 27.54
N SER A 420 15.69 14.96 27.94
CA SER A 420 14.79 15.96 28.55
C SER A 420 13.70 16.43 27.58
N ARG A 421 14.07 16.79 26.34
CA ARG A 421 13.11 17.16 25.29
C ARG A 421 12.19 16.01 24.89
N LEU A 422 12.68 14.78 24.86
CA LEU A 422 11.88 13.57 24.60
C LEU A 422 10.80 13.40 25.67
N ARG A 423 11.17 13.47 26.96
CA ARG A 423 10.21 13.45 28.08
C ARG A 423 9.18 14.58 27.98
N ALA A 424 9.62 15.81 27.73
CA ALA A 424 8.72 16.97 27.63
C ALA A 424 7.75 16.86 26.44
N ALA A 425 8.23 16.42 25.27
CA ALA A 425 7.38 16.22 24.08
C ALA A 425 6.34 15.12 24.31
N LEU A 426 6.73 13.98 24.90
CA LEU A 426 5.80 12.88 25.18
C LEU A 426 4.81 13.23 26.29
N GLY A 427 5.23 13.92 27.35
CA GLY A 427 4.33 14.44 28.37
C GLY A 427 3.31 15.44 27.79
N THR A 428 3.72 16.26 26.83
CA THR A 428 2.81 17.19 26.12
C THR A 428 1.84 16.43 25.21
N ALA A 429 2.34 15.45 24.44
CA ALA A 429 1.57 14.66 23.48
C ALA A 429 0.54 13.71 24.11
N THR A 430 0.77 13.30 25.37
CA THR A 430 -0.07 12.35 26.13
C THR A 430 -0.86 13.02 27.27
N GLY A 431 -0.93 14.36 27.30
CA GLY A 431 -1.63 15.09 28.37
C GLY A 431 -1.05 14.89 29.78
N GLY A 432 0.17 14.38 29.89
CA GLY A 432 0.83 13.98 31.13
C GLY A 432 0.54 12.54 31.59
N GLN A 433 -0.27 11.77 30.86
CA GLN A 433 -0.65 10.41 31.24
C GLN A 433 0.50 9.39 31.12
N VAL A 434 1.55 9.68 30.34
CA VAL A 434 2.75 8.82 30.25
C VAL A 434 4.00 9.57 30.75
N SER A 435 4.45 9.22 31.96
CA SER A 435 5.61 9.80 32.63
C SER A 435 6.90 8.99 32.47
N GLU A 436 6.81 7.66 32.53
CA GLU A 436 7.97 6.75 32.62
C GLU A 436 8.27 6.02 31.32
N VAL A 437 8.56 6.76 30.24
CA VAL A 437 8.91 6.18 28.91
C VAL A 437 10.32 5.57 28.88
N LEU A 438 11.21 6.07 29.72
CA LEU A 438 12.63 5.74 29.73
C LEU A 438 13.03 5.20 31.10
N ALA A 439 13.56 3.98 31.14
CA ALA A 439 14.28 3.49 32.29
C ALA A 439 15.78 3.82 32.12
N GLU A 440 16.33 4.60 33.05
CA GLU A 440 17.76 4.88 33.14
C GLU A 440 18.32 4.16 34.38
N ASP A 441 19.33 3.32 34.18
CA ASP A 441 20.20 2.89 35.28
C ASP A 441 21.45 3.79 35.36
N ARG A 442 22.38 3.51 36.29
CA ARG A 442 23.59 4.34 36.45
C ARG A 442 24.56 4.29 35.26
N THR A 443 24.36 3.36 34.32
CA THR A 443 25.26 3.04 33.21
C THR A 443 24.57 3.09 31.83
N LYS A 444 23.32 2.63 31.72
CA LYS A 444 22.57 2.51 30.46
C LYS A 444 21.26 3.31 30.46
N VAL A 445 20.76 3.57 29.25
CA VAL A 445 19.39 4.02 28.98
C VAL A 445 18.68 2.94 28.17
N ARG A 446 17.40 2.66 28.49
CA ARG A 446 16.49 1.81 27.72
C ARG A 446 15.07 2.40 27.70
N LEU A 447 14.24 1.91 26.78
CA LEU A 447 12.79 2.13 26.88
C LEU A 447 12.23 1.33 28.08
N SER A 448 11.17 1.84 28.71
CA SER A 448 10.51 1.17 29.82
C SER A 448 9.59 0.04 29.36
N SER A 449 9.08 -0.76 30.30
CA SER A 449 8.05 -1.78 30.04
C SER A 449 6.67 -1.21 29.70
N GLN A 450 6.46 0.11 29.82
CA GLN A 450 5.23 0.78 29.34
C GLN A 450 5.26 1.03 27.83
N VAL A 451 6.38 0.72 27.16
CA VAL A 451 6.58 0.88 25.72
C VAL A 451 6.61 -0.48 25.04
N GLY A 452 5.61 -0.76 24.20
CA GLY A 452 5.62 -1.89 23.29
C GLY A 452 6.43 -1.57 22.04
N VAL A 453 7.14 -2.55 21.48
CA VAL A 453 7.95 -2.36 20.26
C VAL A 453 7.78 -3.58 19.35
N ASP A 454 7.39 -3.35 18.09
CA ASP A 454 7.19 -4.42 17.09
C ASP A 454 8.44 -5.30 16.86
N TYR A 455 9.63 -4.72 16.96
CA TYR A 455 10.91 -5.46 16.94
C TYR A 455 11.12 -6.35 18.17
N TRP A 456 10.57 -6.00 19.33
CA TRP A 456 10.64 -6.87 20.52
C TRP A 456 9.69 -8.05 20.37
N ASP A 457 8.45 -7.80 19.92
CA ASP A 457 7.48 -8.86 19.59
C ASP A 457 8.02 -9.81 18.51
N PHE A 458 8.74 -9.28 17.52
CA PHE A 458 9.43 -10.06 16.50
C PHE A 458 10.52 -10.94 17.10
N ASN A 459 11.36 -10.41 17.99
CA ASN A 459 12.40 -11.20 18.67
C ASN A 459 11.78 -12.28 19.58
N VAL A 460 10.64 -12.01 20.23
CA VAL A 460 9.85 -13.00 20.99
C VAL A 460 9.31 -14.08 20.06
N ALA A 461 8.73 -13.73 18.90
CA ALA A 461 8.25 -14.70 17.93
C ALA A 461 9.39 -15.55 17.33
N VAL A 462 10.57 -14.97 17.10
CA VAL A 462 11.80 -15.70 16.71
C VAL A 462 12.26 -16.65 17.81
N ALA A 463 12.17 -16.25 19.08
CA ALA A 463 12.48 -17.14 20.21
C ALA A 463 11.45 -18.28 20.33
N GLN A 464 10.16 -18.01 20.16
CA GLN A 464 9.10 -19.02 20.12
C GLN A 464 9.38 -20.06 19.00
N ARG A 465 9.69 -19.59 17.78
CA ARG A 465 10.02 -20.45 16.63
C ARG A 465 11.27 -21.34 16.84
N ARG A 466 12.16 -21.00 17.78
CA ARG A 466 13.33 -21.83 18.15
C ARG A 466 12.99 -22.90 19.17
N HIS A 467 11.93 -22.74 19.95
CA HIS A 467 11.53 -23.65 21.03
C HIS A 467 10.22 -24.41 20.74
N ALA A 468 9.56 -24.12 19.62
CA ALA A 468 8.34 -24.76 19.15
C ALA A 468 8.51 -26.29 19.05
N ARG A 469 7.53 -27.02 19.58
CA ARG A 469 7.52 -28.50 19.68
C ARG A 469 6.55 -29.16 18.71
N SER A 470 5.73 -28.36 18.03
CA SER A 470 4.76 -28.80 17.02
C SER A 470 4.83 -27.94 15.75
N ASP A 471 4.45 -28.52 14.60
CA ASP A 471 4.30 -27.74 13.35
C ASP A 471 3.24 -26.63 13.50
N THR A 472 2.27 -26.78 14.42
CA THR A 472 1.27 -25.74 14.76
C THR A 472 1.88 -24.53 15.46
N GLU A 473 2.68 -24.73 16.50
CA GLU A 473 3.45 -23.65 17.15
C GLU A 473 4.42 -23.01 16.14
N GLN A 474 5.06 -23.84 15.32
CA GLN A 474 6.02 -23.38 14.31
C GLN A 474 5.36 -22.51 13.23
N ALA A 475 4.14 -22.86 12.80
CA ALA A 475 3.34 -22.07 11.89
C ALA A 475 2.84 -20.77 12.53
N GLU A 476 2.46 -20.77 13.81
CA GLU A 476 2.01 -19.56 14.51
C GLU A 476 3.15 -18.56 14.74
N ALA A 477 4.30 -19.04 15.21
CA ALA A 477 5.49 -18.22 15.37
C ALA A 477 5.99 -17.69 14.01
N ALA A 478 5.99 -18.51 12.95
CA ALA A 478 6.32 -18.06 11.60
C ALA A 478 5.34 -16.99 11.06
N ARG A 479 4.03 -17.14 11.31
CA ARG A 479 3.02 -16.12 10.95
C ARG A 479 3.23 -14.81 11.72
N ARG A 480 3.54 -14.84 13.02
CA ARG A 480 3.89 -13.61 13.79
C ARG A 480 5.13 -12.91 13.25
N ILE A 481 6.20 -13.66 12.96
CA ILE A 481 7.44 -13.11 12.38
C ILE A 481 7.16 -12.35 11.07
N ALA A 482 6.40 -12.98 10.17
CA ALA A 482 6.05 -12.40 8.87
C ALA A 482 5.06 -11.22 8.98
N ALA A 483 4.08 -11.29 9.87
CA ALA A 483 3.09 -10.23 10.09
C ALA A 483 3.67 -8.97 10.75
N LEU A 484 4.81 -9.08 11.44
CA LEU A 484 5.54 -7.94 12.01
C LEU A 484 6.55 -7.36 11.00
N ALA A 485 7.33 -8.22 10.33
CA ALA A 485 8.39 -7.79 9.41
C ALA A 485 7.89 -7.48 7.98
N THR A 486 6.93 -6.56 7.87
CA THR A 486 6.28 -6.17 6.60
C THR A 486 7.02 -5.10 5.80
N SER A 487 8.10 -4.52 6.35
CA SER A 487 8.93 -3.49 5.71
C SER A 487 10.40 -3.59 6.16
N GLU A 488 11.30 -2.83 5.53
CA GLU A 488 12.68 -2.68 6.01
C GLU A 488 12.73 -2.13 7.45
N LEU A 489 13.58 -2.72 8.30
CA LEU A 489 13.74 -2.36 9.71
C LEU A 489 14.46 -1.00 9.89
N ALA A 490 13.78 -0.08 10.57
CA ALA A 490 14.18 1.29 10.89
C ALA A 490 14.72 2.04 9.67
N SER A 491 13.89 2.14 8.61
CA SER A 491 14.26 2.71 7.31
C SER A 491 14.59 4.21 7.35
N ASP A 492 14.31 4.89 8.47
CA ASP A 492 14.70 6.29 8.71
C ASP A 492 16.12 6.45 9.30
N LEU A 493 16.76 5.36 9.73
CA LEU A 493 18.18 5.36 10.14
C LEU A 493 19.10 5.14 8.93
N THR A 494 20.16 5.95 8.82
CA THR A 494 21.13 5.89 7.70
C THR A 494 22.46 5.22 8.05
N ASP A 495 22.66 4.84 9.30
CA ASP A 495 23.95 4.32 9.78
C ASP A 495 24.31 2.94 9.19
N THR A 496 25.61 2.62 9.21
CA THR A 496 26.10 1.32 8.77
C THR A 496 25.75 0.17 9.74
N TRP A 497 25.61 0.44 11.04
CA TRP A 497 25.36 -0.60 12.03
C TRP A 497 23.97 -1.25 11.87
N VAL A 498 22.94 -0.48 11.49
CA VAL A 498 21.56 -1.00 11.36
C VAL A 498 21.41 -2.00 10.20
N GLN A 499 22.31 -1.97 9.21
CA GLN A 499 22.32 -2.90 8.07
C GLN A 499 22.44 -4.36 8.53
N SER A 500 23.20 -4.62 9.60
CA SER A 500 23.34 -5.96 10.18
C SER A 500 22.04 -6.47 10.84
N LEU A 501 21.26 -5.57 11.46
CA LEU A 501 19.95 -5.90 12.02
C LEU A 501 18.91 -6.09 10.90
N ARG A 502 18.94 -5.22 9.87
CA ARG A 502 18.06 -5.30 8.69
C ARG A 502 18.18 -6.64 7.98
N GLU A 503 19.37 -7.05 7.59
CA GLU A 503 19.57 -8.34 6.90
C GLU A 503 19.23 -9.53 7.82
N SER A 504 19.55 -9.46 9.12
CA SER A 504 19.15 -10.48 10.09
C SER A 504 17.62 -10.65 10.18
N ALA A 505 16.87 -9.54 10.26
CA ALA A 505 15.41 -9.55 10.31
C ALA A 505 14.79 -9.99 8.97
N ARG A 506 15.26 -9.42 7.85
CA ARG A 506 14.88 -9.78 6.47
C ARG A 506 15.05 -11.28 6.23
N ARG A 507 16.24 -11.83 6.44
CA ARG A 507 16.53 -13.26 6.26
C ARG A 507 15.67 -14.14 7.18
N THR A 508 15.41 -13.69 8.41
CA THR A 508 14.57 -14.44 9.37
C THR A 508 13.09 -14.45 8.96
N SER A 509 12.58 -13.34 8.41
CA SER A 509 11.22 -13.23 7.84
C SER A 509 11.05 -14.07 6.58
N LEU A 510 11.97 -13.97 5.61
CA LEU A 510 11.94 -14.81 4.41
C LEU A 510 12.04 -16.31 4.75
N ASN A 511 12.88 -16.69 5.72
CA ASN A 511 12.96 -18.07 6.21
C ASN A 511 11.70 -18.51 6.99
N ALA A 512 10.84 -17.59 7.45
CA ALA A 512 9.53 -17.93 8.04
C ALA A 512 8.48 -18.14 6.94
N LEU A 513 8.44 -17.23 5.96
CA LEU A 513 7.55 -17.31 4.80
C LEU A 513 7.77 -18.57 3.96
N SER A 514 9.04 -18.89 3.65
CA SER A 514 9.38 -20.09 2.87
C SER A 514 8.94 -21.38 3.59
N TRP A 515 9.05 -21.42 4.92
CA TRP A 515 8.55 -22.53 5.74
C TRP A 515 7.02 -22.64 5.69
N LEU A 516 6.29 -21.51 5.78
CA LEU A 516 4.83 -21.50 5.67
C LEU A 516 4.37 -21.95 4.28
N ALA A 517 4.95 -21.40 3.21
CA ALA A 517 4.63 -21.72 1.83
C ALA A 517 4.82 -23.20 1.49
N THR A 518 5.86 -23.83 2.05
CA THR A 518 6.19 -25.24 1.80
C THR A 518 5.50 -26.23 2.75
N ARG A 519 5.20 -25.85 4.00
CA ARG A 519 4.71 -26.79 5.04
C ARG A 519 3.34 -26.47 5.65
N SER A 520 2.93 -25.21 5.72
CA SER A 520 1.64 -24.86 6.35
C SER A 520 0.49 -25.37 5.48
N SER A 521 -0.30 -26.31 6.00
CA SER A 521 -1.59 -26.72 5.41
C SER A 521 -2.74 -25.80 5.86
N THR A 522 -2.56 -25.07 6.95
CA THR A 522 -3.49 -24.05 7.43
C THR A 522 -3.16 -22.68 6.82
N ASP A 523 -4.22 -21.90 6.59
CA ASP A 523 -4.16 -20.47 6.27
C ASP A 523 -3.25 -20.11 5.06
N LEU A 524 -3.61 -20.68 3.90
CA LEU A 524 -2.92 -20.42 2.63
C LEU A 524 -3.17 -18.99 2.12
N ASP A 525 -4.29 -18.37 2.49
CA ASP A 525 -4.68 -17.01 2.08
C ASP A 525 -3.88 -15.93 2.84
N ALA A 526 -3.75 -16.00 4.17
CA ALA A 526 -2.84 -15.08 4.86
C ALA A 526 -1.38 -15.31 4.46
N THR A 527 -0.98 -16.58 4.24
CA THR A 527 0.37 -16.89 3.72
C THR A 527 0.61 -16.27 2.34
N LEU A 528 -0.41 -16.22 1.47
CA LEU A 528 -0.34 -15.55 0.18
C LEU A 528 -0.14 -14.03 0.35
N GLY A 529 -0.99 -13.37 1.13
CA GLY A 529 -0.89 -11.93 1.37
C GLY A 529 0.44 -11.50 2.02
N MET A 530 1.06 -12.35 2.84
CA MET A 530 2.39 -12.10 3.38
C MET A 530 3.50 -12.29 2.32
N LEU A 531 3.39 -13.28 1.42
CA LEU A 531 4.33 -13.45 0.30
C LEU A 531 4.24 -12.33 -0.74
N GLU A 532 3.04 -11.82 -1.03
CA GLU A 532 2.85 -10.60 -1.83
C GLU A 532 3.61 -9.42 -1.20
N THR A 533 3.45 -9.23 0.10
CA THR A 533 4.13 -8.17 0.86
C THR A 533 5.66 -8.32 0.79
N ALA A 534 6.17 -9.55 0.85
CA ALA A 534 7.60 -9.82 0.68
C ALA A 534 8.08 -9.55 -0.76
N VAL A 535 7.29 -9.89 -1.78
CA VAL A 535 7.55 -9.55 -3.19
C VAL A 535 7.59 -8.04 -3.43
N GLU A 536 6.73 -7.26 -2.77
CA GLU A 536 6.72 -5.79 -2.90
C GLU A 536 7.96 -5.13 -2.27
N ASN A 537 8.50 -5.71 -1.20
CA ASN A 537 9.75 -5.26 -0.58
C ASN A 537 11.02 -5.79 -1.28
N ASP A 538 10.94 -6.94 -1.96
CA ASP A 538 12.09 -7.68 -2.51
C ASP A 538 11.85 -8.19 -3.95
N PRO A 539 11.43 -7.32 -4.90
CA PRO A 539 10.84 -7.74 -6.18
C PRO A 539 11.77 -8.52 -7.12
N TYR A 540 13.09 -8.50 -6.85
CA TYR A 540 14.11 -9.17 -7.66
C TYR A 540 14.56 -10.53 -7.09
N ASN A 541 14.14 -10.90 -5.87
CA ASN A 541 14.57 -12.13 -5.22
C ASN A 541 13.73 -13.34 -5.66
N GLU A 542 14.24 -14.08 -6.65
CA GLU A 542 13.55 -15.26 -7.22
C GLU A 542 13.08 -16.29 -6.18
N ALA A 543 13.73 -16.41 -5.01
CA ALA A 543 13.30 -17.36 -3.98
C ALA A 543 11.88 -17.06 -3.42
N VAL A 544 11.53 -15.78 -3.23
CA VAL A 544 10.19 -15.38 -2.78
C VAL A 544 9.15 -15.72 -3.85
N TRP A 545 9.51 -15.51 -5.12
CA TRP A 545 8.68 -15.89 -6.26
C TRP A 545 8.53 -17.41 -6.43
N HIS A 546 9.55 -18.21 -6.07
CA HIS A 546 9.43 -19.67 -6.05
C HIS A 546 8.39 -20.12 -5.03
N ASP A 547 8.39 -19.53 -3.84
CA ASP A 547 7.42 -19.86 -2.80
C ASP A 547 6.00 -19.37 -3.13
N LEU A 548 5.87 -18.21 -3.78
CA LEU A 548 4.61 -17.73 -4.34
C LEU A 548 4.07 -18.67 -5.43
N LEU A 549 4.94 -19.17 -6.34
CA LEU A 549 4.56 -20.18 -7.33
C LEU A 549 4.16 -21.52 -6.69
N ARG A 550 4.91 -22.00 -5.68
CA ARG A 550 4.57 -23.21 -4.92
C ARG A 550 3.20 -23.08 -4.25
N LEU A 551 2.90 -21.93 -3.64
CA LEU A 551 1.63 -21.70 -2.95
C LEU A 551 0.44 -21.68 -3.93
N HIS A 552 0.55 -20.98 -5.07
CA HIS A 552 -0.49 -21.02 -6.12
C HIS A 552 -0.73 -22.45 -6.65
N ALA A 553 0.33 -23.26 -6.82
CA ALA A 553 0.16 -24.66 -7.22
C ALA A 553 -0.56 -25.50 -6.15
N ARG A 554 -0.24 -25.28 -4.86
CA ARG A 554 -0.95 -25.91 -3.73
C ARG A 554 -2.42 -25.50 -3.62
N ARG A 555 -2.79 -24.31 -4.12
CA ARG A 555 -4.17 -23.81 -4.26
C ARG A 555 -4.89 -24.31 -5.53
N GLY A 556 -4.19 -24.98 -6.46
CA GLY A 556 -4.74 -25.40 -7.76
C GLY A 556 -4.76 -24.30 -8.84
N GLU A 557 -4.16 -23.14 -8.57
CA GLU A 557 -4.32 -21.91 -9.35
C GLU A 557 -3.38 -21.85 -10.57
N THR A 558 -3.55 -22.79 -11.50
CA THR A 558 -2.75 -22.90 -12.73
C THR A 558 -2.71 -21.60 -13.57
N ALA A 559 -3.76 -20.77 -13.50
CA ALA A 559 -3.77 -19.44 -14.10
C ALA A 559 -2.81 -18.46 -13.40
N ALA A 560 -2.78 -18.45 -12.06
CA ALA A 560 -1.91 -17.59 -11.26
C ALA A 560 -0.42 -17.93 -11.48
N LEU A 561 -0.05 -19.21 -11.58
CA LEU A 561 1.32 -19.64 -11.95
C LEU A 561 1.85 -18.92 -13.20
N THR A 562 0.97 -18.72 -14.19
CA THR A 562 1.32 -18.07 -15.46
C THR A 562 1.38 -16.54 -15.35
N ARG A 563 0.61 -15.92 -14.45
CA ARG A 563 0.69 -14.48 -14.11
C ARG A 563 1.97 -14.18 -13.33
N THR A 564 2.18 -14.89 -12.23
CA THR A 564 3.31 -14.74 -11.30
C THR A 564 4.65 -14.89 -12.02
N TYR A 565 4.81 -15.88 -12.91
CA TYR A 565 6.03 -16.00 -13.72
C TYR A 565 6.23 -14.84 -14.72
N ARG A 566 5.15 -14.33 -15.36
CA ARG A 566 5.24 -13.16 -16.26
C ARG A 566 5.65 -11.90 -15.50
N LEU A 567 5.10 -11.71 -14.30
CA LEU A 567 5.42 -10.58 -13.43
C LEU A 567 6.87 -10.64 -12.96
N LEU A 568 7.35 -11.79 -12.48
CA LEU A 568 8.76 -12.01 -12.19
C LEU A 568 9.65 -11.71 -13.40
N THR A 569 9.28 -12.20 -14.59
CA THR A 569 10.02 -11.95 -15.84
C THR A 569 10.13 -10.44 -16.13
N ARG A 570 9.05 -9.68 -15.87
CA ARG A 570 9.04 -8.23 -15.97
C ARG A 570 9.95 -7.59 -14.92
N ARG A 571 9.81 -7.92 -13.63
CA ARG A 571 10.62 -7.35 -12.53
C ARG A 571 12.11 -7.58 -12.77
N LEU A 572 12.54 -8.79 -13.13
CA LEU A 572 13.94 -9.05 -13.47
C LEU A 572 14.41 -8.23 -14.68
N SER A 573 13.55 -7.98 -15.68
CA SER A 573 13.92 -7.14 -16.82
C SER A 573 14.11 -5.66 -16.46
N GLU A 574 13.53 -5.18 -15.36
CA GLU A 574 13.72 -3.81 -14.83
C GLU A 574 15.18 -3.60 -14.35
N ILE A 575 15.90 -4.69 -13.99
CA ILE A 575 17.35 -4.73 -13.70
C ILE A 575 18.18 -5.41 -14.80
N GLY A 576 17.62 -5.59 -16.00
CA GLY A 576 18.30 -6.21 -17.15
C GLY A 576 18.48 -7.73 -17.09
N GLN A 577 17.96 -8.39 -16.05
CA GLN A 577 18.04 -9.82 -15.82
C GLN A 577 16.90 -10.61 -16.47
N ARG A 578 16.94 -11.94 -16.38
CA ARG A 578 15.90 -12.87 -16.84
C ARG A 578 15.74 -14.02 -15.84
N PRO A 579 14.56 -14.67 -15.75
CA PRO A 579 14.35 -15.80 -14.84
C PRO A 579 15.40 -16.90 -15.00
N SER A 580 15.93 -17.37 -13.87
CA SER A 580 16.94 -18.42 -13.81
C SER A 580 16.47 -19.75 -14.42
N PRO A 581 17.39 -20.66 -14.79
CA PRO A 581 17.05 -22.03 -15.18
C PRO A 581 16.15 -22.73 -14.15
N GLU A 582 16.44 -22.53 -12.87
CA GLU A 582 15.76 -23.11 -11.71
C GLU A 582 14.30 -22.63 -11.64
N THR A 583 14.04 -21.32 -11.81
CA THR A 583 12.68 -20.77 -11.89
C THR A 583 11.87 -21.38 -13.04
N ARG A 584 12.51 -21.57 -14.21
CA ARG A 584 11.86 -22.17 -15.39
C ARG A 584 11.54 -23.64 -15.16
N GLN A 585 12.48 -24.41 -14.62
CA GLN A 585 12.29 -25.81 -14.27
C GLN A 585 11.20 -26.00 -13.21
N LEU A 586 11.14 -25.13 -12.19
CA LEU A 586 10.08 -25.13 -11.18
C LEU A 586 8.70 -24.92 -11.82
N LEU A 587 8.54 -23.91 -12.69
CA LEU A 587 7.26 -23.67 -13.38
C LEU A 587 6.85 -24.85 -14.27
N GLU A 588 7.81 -25.48 -14.96
CA GLU A 588 7.55 -26.66 -15.80
C GLU A 588 7.23 -27.92 -14.98
N GLN A 589 7.74 -28.04 -13.76
CA GLN A 589 7.33 -29.07 -12.81
C GLN A 589 5.91 -28.79 -12.27
N LEU A 590 5.67 -27.62 -11.69
CA LEU A 590 4.36 -27.27 -11.11
C LEU A 590 3.22 -27.33 -12.15
N ARG A 591 3.49 -27.13 -13.44
CA ARG A 591 2.50 -27.32 -14.53
C ARG A 591 2.29 -28.77 -15.00
N ARG A 592 3.16 -29.70 -14.60
CA ARG A 592 2.98 -31.15 -14.79
C ARG A 592 2.23 -31.75 -13.60
N ASP A 593 2.57 -31.32 -12.40
CA ASP A 593 1.98 -31.77 -11.12
C ASP A 593 0.52 -31.27 -10.91
N GLN A 594 -0.10 -30.69 -11.94
CA GLN A 594 -1.47 -30.15 -12.00
C GLN A 594 -2.29 -30.78 -13.14
N LYS A 595 -1.85 -31.92 -13.69
CA LYS A 595 -2.48 -32.67 -14.79
C LYS A 595 -2.76 -34.12 -14.41
#